data_AF-A0A2E6ZRR0-F1
#
_entry.id   AF-A0A2E6ZRR0-F1
#
_cell.length_a   1.000
_cell.length_b   1.000
_cell.length_c   1.000
_cell.angle_alpha   90.00
_cell.angle_beta   90.00
_cell.angle_gamma   90.00
#
_symmetry.space_group_name_H-M   'P 1'
#
loop_
_entity.id
_entity.type
_entity.pdbx_description
1 polymer ?
#
loop_
_entity_poly.entity_id
_entity_poly.type
_entity_poly.pdbx_seq_one_letter_code
_entity_poly.pdbx_strand_id
1 'polypeptide(L)' 'MDQPPDIGALFHRLNNQLGIILANAELLEGKLADSVSRARAEQIVSGAVEAISAARHIRERCQDR' A
#
# COMPACT_ATOMS: atom_id res chain seq x y z
N MET A 1 -10.77 -29.68 2.19
CA MET A 1 -10.10 -29.09 3.37
C MET A 1 -9.60 -27.72 2.92
N ASP A 2 -10.29 -26.65 3.29
CA ASP A 2 -9.80 -25.29 3.06
C ASP A 2 -8.63 -25.07 4.00
N GLN A 3 -7.41 -25.27 3.49
CA GLN A 3 -6.21 -24.92 4.21
C GLN A 3 -6.28 -23.41 4.48
N PRO A 4 -6.22 -22.95 5.75
CA PRO A 4 -6.28 -21.54 6.06
C PRO A 4 -5.21 -20.84 5.20
N PRO A 5 -5.58 -19.78 4.46
CA PRO A 5 -4.64 -19.12 3.57
C PRO A 5 -3.42 -18.73 4.36
N ASP A 6 -2.23 -19.01 3.82
CA ASP A 6 -0.98 -18.60 4.44
C ASP A 6 -1.03 -17.07 4.59
N ILE A 7 -1.29 -16.63 5.82
CA ILE A 7 -1.44 -15.22 6.19
C ILE A 7 -0.18 -14.45 5.76
N GLY A 8 0.99 -15.08 5.82
CA GLY A 8 2.24 -14.51 5.32
C GLY A 8 2.19 -14.23 3.81
N ALA A 9 1.71 -15.19 3.02
CA ALA A 9 1.54 -15.03 1.57
C ALA A 9 0.50 -13.93 1.24
N LEU A 10 -0.58 -13.81 2.02
CA LEU A 10 -1.56 -12.73 1.85
C LEU A 10 -0.93 -11.35 2.13
N PHE A 11 -0.17 -11.20 3.22
CA PHE A 11 0.52 -9.94 3.51
C PHE A 11 1.59 -9.60 2.47
N HIS A 12 2.31 -10.59 1.95
CA HIS A 12 3.24 -10.38 0.85
C HIS A 12 2.51 -9.83 -0.38
N ARG A 13 1.41 -10.47 -0.81
CA ARG A 13 0.62 -10.02 -1.95
C ARG A 13 0.04 -8.62 -1.73
N LEU A 14 -0.47 -8.34 -0.54
CA LEU A 14 -0.99 -7.02 -0.16
C LEU A 14 0.10 -5.94 -0.26
N ASN A 15 1.24 -6.14 0.39
CA ASN A 15 2.35 -5.19 0.37
C ASN A 15 2.88 -4.95 -1.04
N ASN A 16 2.92 -5.98 -1.89
CA ASN A 16 3.30 -5.83 -3.30
C ASN A 16 2.33 -4.91 -4.06
N GLN A 17 1.01 -5.10 -3.88
CA GLN A 17 0.02 -4.23 -4.53
C GLN A 17 0.09 -2.79 -4.00
N LEU A 18 0.28 -2.61 -2.70
CA LEU A 18 0.47 -1.28 -2.11
C LEU A 18 1.74 -0.59 -2.65
N GLY A 19 2.83 -1.32 -2.82
CA GLY A 19 4.05 -0.81 -3.43
C GLY A 19 3.86 -0.38 -4.89
N ILE A 20 3.11 -1.15 -5.68
CA ILE A 20 2.76 -0.77 -7.06
C ILE A 20 1.92 0.51 -7.09
N ILE A 21 0.92 0.62 -6.21
CA ILE A 21 0.08 1.81 -6.10
C ILE A 21 0.91 3.04 -5.74
N LEU A 22 1.80 2.91 -4.75
CA LEU A 22 2.70 3.98 -4.33
C LEU A 22 3.59 4.46 -5.48
N ALA A 23 4.30 3.54 -6.15
CA ALA A 23 5.18 3.88 -7.26
C ALA A 23 4.43 4.57 -8.42
N ASN A 24 3.20 4.12 -8.71
CA ASN A 24 2.36 4.75 -9.73
C ASN A 24 1.90 6.15 -9.31
N ALA A 25 1.59 6.36 -8.04
CA ALA A 25 1.17 7.65 -7.51
C ALA A 25 2.32 8.67 -7.53
N GLU A 26 3.52 8.27 -7.11
CA GLU A 26 4.74 9.09 -7.17
C GLU A 26 5.08 9.47 -8.64
N LEU A 27 4.96 8.51 -9.56
CA LEU A 27 5.14 8.78 -10.99
C LEU A 27 4.10 9.77 -11.53
N LEU A 28 2.85 9.68 -11.07
CA LEU A 28 1.78 10.59 -11.45
C LEU A 28 2.08 12.00 -10.94
N GLU A 29 2.47 12.13 -9.68
CA GLU A 29 2.82 13.39 -9.03
C GLU A 29 3.93 14.14 -9.79
N GLY A 30 4.98 13.42 -10.21
CA GLY A 30 6.09 13.99 -10.98
C GLY A 30 5.73 14.37 -12.42
N LYS A 31 4.69 13.77 -13.01
CA LYS A 31 4.26 14.01 -14.40
C LYS A 31 3.15 15.05 -14.54
N LEU A 32 2.35 15.27 -13.50
CA LEU A 32 1.21 16.17 -13.57
C LEU A 32 1.65 17.64 -13.50
N ALA A 33 1.20 18.41 -14.49
CA ALA A 33 1.50 19.83 -14.62
C ALA A 33 0.51 20.71 -13.84
N ASP A 34 -0.74 20.27 -13.68
CA ASP A 34 -1.75 21.02 -12.96
C ASP A 34 -1.70 20.75 -11.45
N SER A 35 -1.86 21.81 -10.67
CA SER A 35 -1.72 21.78 -9.21
C SER A 35 -2.77 20.91 -8.52
N VAL A 36 -3.99 20.86 -9.08
CA VAL A 36 -5.10 20.09 -8.51
C VAL A 36 -4.84 18.59 -8.64
N SER A 37 -4.43 18.12 -9.82
CA SER A 37 -4.13 16.71 -10.02
C SER A 37 -2.87 16.30 -9.28
N ARG A 38 -1.87 17.17 -9.18
CA ARG A 38 -0.69 16.91 -8.34
C ARG A 38 -1.06 16.72 -6.87
N ALA A 39 -1.88 17.62 -6.31
CA ALA A 39 -2.35 17.49 -4.92
C ALA A 39 -3.13 16.18 -4.68
N ARG A 40 -3.91 15.73 -5.67
CA ARG A 40 -4.57 14.41 -5.60
C ARG A 40 -3.58 13.26 -5.64
N ALA A 41 -2.54 13.33 -6.47
CA ALA A 41 -1.49 12.32 -6.52
C ALA A 41 -0.74 12.24 -5.18
N GLU A 42 -0.38 13.38 -4.60
CA GLU A 42 0.24 13.48 -3.27
C GLU A 42 -0.64 12.86 -2.17
N GLN A 43 -1.95 13.09 -2.21
CA GLN A 43 -2.90 12.45 -1.29
C GLN A 43 -2.90 10.92 -1.44
N ILE A 44 -2.80 10.40 -2.67
CA ILE A 44 -2.72 8.95 -2.92
C ILE A 44 -1.40 8.39 -2.41
N VAL A 45 -0.27 9.10 -2.61
CA VAL A 45 1.04 8.73 -2.07
C VAL A 45 0.95 8.61 -0.55
N SER A 46 0.44 9.65 0.12
CA SER A 46 0.27 9.65 1.58
C SER A 46 -0.59 8.48 2.06
N GLY A 47 -1.75 8.26 1.43
CA GLY A 47 -2.65 7.15 1.77
C GLY A 47 -2.03 5.77 1.55
N ALA A 48 -1.21 5.59 0.51
CA ALA A 48 -0.50 4.34 0.26
C ALA A 48 0.56 4.06 1.34
N VAL A 49 1.31 5.08 1.78
CA VAL A 49 2.28 4.96 2.87
C VAL A 49 1.59 4.60 4.19
N GLU A 50 0.46 5.25 4.50
CA GLU A 50 -0.35 4.91 5.68
C GLU A 50 -0.88 3.47 5.61
N ALA A 51 -1.37 3.03 4.45
CA ALA A 51 -1.87 1.67 4.26
C ALA A 51 -0.77 0.61 4.42
N ILE A 52 0.45 0.87 3.93
CA ILE A 52 1.62 -0.02 4.14
C ILE A 52 1.93 -0.13 5.63
N SER A 53 1.90 1.00 6.34
CA SER A 53 2.15 1.04 7.78
C SER A 53 1.07 0.28 8.56
N ALA A 54 -0.19 0.45 8.20
CA ALA A 54 -1.30 -0.31 8.78
C ALA A 54 -1.17 -1.82 8.50
N ALA A 55 -0.86 -2.22 7.27
CA ALA A 55 -0.65 -3.63 6.91
C ALA A 55 0.49 -4.26 7.73
N ARG A 56 1.58 -3.53 7.95
CA ARG A 56 2.68 -3.95 8.83
C ARG A 56 2.22 -4.18 10.27
N HIS A 57 1.50 -3.22 10.86
CA HIS A 57 0.98 -3.37 12.22
C HIS A 57 0.01 -4.53 12.38
N ILE A 58 -0.85 -4.80 11.39
CA ILE A 58 -1.76 -5.96 11.43
C ILE A 58 -0.93 -7.25 11.39
N ARG A 59 0.08 -7.33 10.51
CA ARG A 59 0.96 -8.51 10.42
C ARG A 59 1.67 -8.80 11.73
N GLU A 60 2.24 -7.78 12.38
CA GLU A 60 2.91 -7.92 13.68
C GLU A 60 1.96 -8.52 14.74
N ARG A 61 0.73 -8.01 14.84
CA ARG A 61 -0.29 -8.56 15.76
C ARG A 61 -0.78 -9.96 15.40
N CYS A 62 -0.68 -10.37 14.14
CA CYS A 62 -1.00 -11.72 13.70
C CYS A 62 0.14 -12.71 13.93
N GLN A 63 1.39 -12.25 14.08
CA GLN A 63 2.56 -13.08 14.34
C GLN A 63 2.81 -13.28 15.84
N ASP A 64 2.36 -12.35 16.69
CA ASP A 64 2.43 -12.44 18.16
C ASP A 64 1.36 -13.37 18.79
N ARG A 65 0.60 -14.10 17.98
CA ARG A 65 -0.47 -15.03 18.40
C ARG A 65 -0.19 -16.44 17.91
#